data_AF-A0A363MWW8-F1
#
_entry.id   AF-A0A363MWW8-F1
#
_cell.length_a   1.000
_cell.length_b   1.000
_cell.length_c   1.000
_cell.angle_alpha   90.00
_cell.angle_beta   90.00
_cell.angle_gamma   90.00
#
_symmetry.space_group_name_H-M   'P 1'
#
loop_
_entity.id
_entity.type
_entity.pdbx_description
1 polymer ?
#
loop_
_entity_poly.entity_id
_entity_poly.type
_entity_poly.pdbx_seq_one_letter_code
_entity_poly.pdbx_strand_id
1 'polypeptide(L)'
;MKKNFILILSFVLLAFTACNSDDDAPVVNSIAFAATSVNLTAAATPIEIKFATPTAAAGTVTLSFVETDVVSGTDFTTLPAATAKTVVVPFGQNVSSVSFTFNKLKDAVEGENKTKKVVFTIVSATINTTIAENKSIQVNFTETASLGSALSPEVGGSLQPNQVYVDLSSGTMTKVVRTSWDLGFYSGDKFRVVLNSSLKMAAKVLATSNIDEVQVADETMIISQGQGNASQIDDPTGDFTKTTAIAEVSATDSENKVYLINMGSNPSTTTPASGSEGSAGGTSRGWKKIRVLKSGNDYKVQYADIAATTHSEVIVSKNAAFNFTFFSLLDKKTVDVEPQKAQWDLNFTTFTNIIPGATPTPYYYPDFVLSNLKGGAKAYQVLTTAFTYDAFTLANVDNAKFTEDQRNIGSNWRSTSAVGADGIPVSQFVLKTDRFFVVKDPAGNIYKLKFTGGASATGERGFPKFQYAILK
;
A
#
# COMPACT_ATOMS: atom_id res chain seq x y z
N MET A 1 10.36 19.74 40.91
CA MET A 1 9.20 19.43 40.04
C MET A 1 9.47 20.04 38.67
N LYS A 2 9.94 19.23 37.71
CA LYS A 2 10.15 19.67 36.32
C LYS A 2 9.12 18.95 35.45
N LYS A 3 8.22 19.71 34.82
CA LYS A 3 7.30 19.17 33.80
C LYS A 3 8.07 19.11 32.49
N ASN A 4 8.35 17.90 32.01
CA ASN A 4 8.92 17.69 30.68
C ASN A 4 7.81 17.84 29.64
N PHE A 5 7.88 18.91 28.86
CA PHE A 5 7.10 19.08 27.62
C PHE A 5 7.82 18.28 26.53
N ILE A 6 7.19 17.22 26.02
CA ILE A 6 7.67 16.51 24.82
C ILE A 6 6.91 17.11 23.64
N LEU A 7 7.61 17.95 22.87
CA LEU A 7 7.15 18.49 21.59
C LEU A 7 7.40 17.42 20.52
N ILE A 8 6.34 16.81 19.98
CA ILE A 8 6.42 15.90 18.84
C ILE A 8 6.32 16.74 17.57
N LEU A 9 7.46 16.95 16.90
CA LEU A 9 7.53 17.67 15.64
C LEU A 9 7.38 16.67 14.48
N SER A 10 6.14 16.40 14.06
CA SER A 10 5.88 15.66 12.81
C SER A 10 5.81 16.64 11.64
N PHE A 11 6.89 16.70 10.86
CA PHE A 11 6.92 17.34 9.55
C PHE A 11 6.09 16.50 8.56
N VAL A 12 4.94 17.03 8.14
CA VAL A 12 4.16 16.50 7.02
C VAL A 12 4.53 17.36 5.81
N LEU A 13 5.20 16.79 4.82
CA LEU A 13 5.48 17.47 3.56
C LEU A 13 4.21 17.48 2.71
N LEU A 14 3.60 18.65 2.52
CA LEU A 14 2.55 18.88 1.54
C LEU A 14 3.20 19.10 0.17
N ALA A 15 2.74 18.37 -0.84
CA ALA A 15 3.28 18.39 -2.19
C ALA A 15 3.14 19.79 -2.81
N PHE A 16 4.27 20.38 -3.23
CA PHE A 16 4.30 21.57 -4.06
C PHE A 16 4.09 21.18 -5.52
N THR A 17 3.03 21.70 -6.14
CA THR A 17 2.89 21.72 -7.59
C THR A 17 3.61 22.96 -8.14
N ALA A 18 4.68 22.76 -8.91
CA ALA A 18 5.30 23.74 -9.80
C ALA A 18 5.11 23.20 -11.24
N CYS A 19 4.80 23.93 -12.32
CA CYS A 19 4.86 25.35 -12.68
C CYS A 19 3.84 25.60 -13.82
N ASN A 20 3.29 26.81 -13.97
CA ASN A 20 3.64 27.70 -15.09
C ASN A 20 3.12 29.13 -14.89
N SER A 21 3.83 30.04 -15.55
CA SER A 21 3.86 31.50 -15.53
C SER A 21 2.53 32.27 -15.68
N ASP A 22 2.52 33.45 -15.04
CA ASP A 22 1.62 34.59 -15.19
C ASP A 22 0.18 34.42 -14.67
N ASP A 23 0.05 34.54 -13.35
CA ASP A 23 -0.92 35.43 -12.69
C ASP A 23 -0.55 35.53 -11.22
N ASP A 24 -0.51 36.74 -10.66
CA ASP A 24 -0.28 37.01 -9.23
C ASP A 24 -1.54 36.65 -8.42
N ALA A 25 -2.02 35.41 -8.60
CA ALA A 25 -3.13 34.85 -7.85
C ALA A 25 -2.64 34.57 -6.42
N PRO A 26 -3.28 35.12 -5.39
CA PRO A 26 -2.82 34.92 -4.02
C PRO A 26 -2.81 33.43 -3.69
N VAL A 27 -1.65 32.90 -3.29
CA VAL A 27 -1.51 31.52 -2.80
C VAL A 27 -2.44 31.34 -1.61
N VAL A 28 -3.56 30.66 -1.80
CA VAL A 28 -4.56 30.43 -0.75
C VAL A 28 -4.05 29.33 0.17
N ASN A 29 -3.81 29.66 1.44
CA ASN A 29 -3.35 28.71 2.45
C ASN A 29 -4.42 27.61 2.66
N SER A 30 -4.04 26.37 2.98
CA SER A 30 -5.02 25.29 3.24
C SER A 30 -5.03 24.87 4.71
N ILE A 31 -6.19 24.48 5.23
CA ILE A 31 -6.40 24.07 6.62
C ILE A 31 -7.01 22.66 6.74
N ALA A 32 -6.54 21.86 7.69
CA ALA A 32 -7.00 20.49 7.94
C ALA A 32 -6.75 20.03 9.38
N PHE A 33 -7.45 18.98 9.84
CA PHE A 33 -7.05 18.28 11.06
C PHE A 33 -5.75 17.48 10.83
N ALA A 34 -4.91 17.38 11.87
CA ALA A 34 -3.68 16.58 11.83
C ALA A 34 -3.94 15.06 11.80
N ALA A 35 -5.14 14.62 12.18
CA ALA A 35 -5.58 13.24 12.20
C ALA A 35 -7.08 13.14 11.85
N THR A 36 -7.52 11.97 11.40
CA THR A 36 -8.94 11.70 11.10
C THR A 36 -9.70 11.08 12.28
N SER A 37 -8.98 10.58 13.30
CA SER A 37 -9.57 10.12 14.56
C SER A 37 -8.61 10.22 15.75
N VAL A 38 -9.16 10.21 16.96
CA VAL A 38 -8.42 10.19 18.24
C VAL A 38 -9.22 9.44 19.31
N ASN A 39 -8.55 8.64 20.15
CA ASN A 39 -9.15 7.97 21.31
C ASN A 39 -8.77 8.73 22.59
N LEU A 40 -9.74 8.97 23.47
CA LEU A 40 -9.55 9.75 24.69
C LEU A 40 -8.94 8.90 25.82
N THR A 41 -7.61 8.85 25.85
CA THR A 41 -6.84 8.19 26.92
C THR A 41 -6.59 9.10 28.12
N ALA A 42 -6.66 10.42 27.94
CA ALA A 42 -6.47 11.42 28.98
C ALA A 42 -7.74 12.24 29.22
N ALA A 43 -7.86 12.81 30.43
CA ALA A 43 -8.97 13.71 30.78
C ALA A 43 -8.99 14.99 29.91
N ALA A 44 -7.83 15.45 29.46
CA ALA A 44 -7.69 16.57 28.54
C ALA A 44 -6.81 16.14 27.35
N THR A 45 -7.34 16.25 26.14
CA THR A 45 -6.66 15.82 24.91
C THR A 45 -6.60 16.99 23.92
N PRO A 46 -5.40 17.47 23.54
CA PRO A 46 -5.27 18.49 22.51
C PRO A 46 -5.54 17.90 21.13
N ILE A 47 -6.34 18.60 20.32
CA ILE A 47 -6.66 18.24 18.94
C ILE A 47 -6.06 19.29 18.03
N GLU A 48 -5.12 18.86 17.18
CA GLU A 48 -4.33 19.75 16.32
C GLU A 48 -4.98 19.97 14.94
N ILE A 49 -4.97 21.22 14.50
CA ILE A 49 -5.37 21.71 13.19
C ILE A 49 -4.12 22.35 12.56
N LYS A 50 -3.77 21.94 11.34
CA LYS A 50 -2.57 22.41 10.63
C LYS A 50 -2.94 23.36 9.50
N PHE A 51 -2.09 24.36 9.30
CA PHE A 51 -2.07 25.24 8.13
C PHE A 51 -0.95 24.81 7.20
N ALA A 52 -1.16 24.85 5.89
CA ALA A 52 -0.14 24.47 4.91
C ALA A 52 1.05 25.42 4.87
N THR A 53 0.80 26.70 5.19
CA THR A 53 1.84 27.73 5.36
C THR A 53 1.55 28.53 6.64
N PRO A 54 2.56 29.18 7.26
CA PRO A 54 2.34 30.04 8.40
C PRO A 54 1.24 31.09 8.16
N THR A 55 0.35 31.28 9.13
CA THR A 55 -0.79 32.21 9.00
C THR A 55 -0.34 33.66 8.75
N ALA A 56 -0.94 34.32 7.75
CA ALA A 56 -0.58 35.71 7.42
C ALA A 56 -1.03 36.73 8.47
N ALA A 57 -2.07 36.40 9.24
CA ALA A 57 -2.63 37.23 10.31
C ALA A 57 -3.19 36.35 11.44
N ALA A 58 -3.44 36.93 12.60
CA ALA A 58 -4.20 36.27 13.67
C ALA A 58 -5.69 36.14 13.28
N GLY A 59 -6.38 35.14 13.84
CA GLY A 59 -7.77 34.86 13.47
C GLY A 59 -8.38 33.72 14.26
N THR A 60 -9.48 33.16 13.74
CA THR A 60 -10.18 32.04 14.36
C THR A 60 -10.58 30.96 13.35
N VAL A 61 -10.57 29.70 13.78
CA VAL A 61 -11.17 28.56 13.08
C VAL A 61 -12.49 28.21 13.75
N THR A 62 -13.55 28.10 12.96
CA THR A 62 -14.87 27.67 13.45
C THR A 62 -15.05 26.19 13.15
N LEU A 63 -15.31 25.41 14.20
CA LEU A 63 -15.64 24.00 14.12
C LEU A 63 -17.12 23.78 14.46
N SER A 64 -17.78 22.85 13.79
CA SER A 64 -19.03 22.25 14.25
C SER A 64 -18.76 20.85 14.79
N PHE A 65 -19.67 20.31 15.61
CA PHE A 65 -19.58 18.90 16.00
C PHE A 65 -20.92 18.18 16.07
N VAL A 66 -20.85 16.87 15.83
CA VAL A 66 -21.96 15.92 15.98
C VAL A 66 -21.63 14.94 17.09
N GLU A 67 -22.59 14.71 17.99
CA GLU A 67 -22.47 13.79 19.11
C GLU A 67 -23.12 12.45 18.76
N THR A 68 -22.56 11.34 19.23
CA THR A 68 -23.17 10.01 19.18
C THR A 68 -23.03 9.38 20.55
N ASP A 69 -24.17 9.10 21.20
CA ASP A 69 -24.25 8.52 22.55
C ASP A 69 -23.47 9.28 23.64
N VAL A 70 -23.26 10.58 23.44
CA VAL A 70 -22.60 11.51 24.37
C VAL A 70 -23.27 12.88 24.30
N VAL A 71 -23.10 13.71 25.33
CA VAL A 71 -23.71 15.03 25.45
C VAL A 71 -22.68 16.06 25.93
N SER A 72 -22.49 17.14 25.19
CA SER A 72 -21.64 18.27 25.56
C SER A 72 -22.13 18.94 26.84
N GLY A 73 -21.20 19.32 27.72
CA GLY A 73 -21.49 19.82 29.07
C GLY A 73 -21.79 18.73 30.10
N THR A 74 -22.10 17.50 29.67
CA THR A 74 -22.37 16.36 30.58
C THR A 74 -21.26 15.30 30.53
N ASP A 75 -20.88 14.88 29.33
CA ASP A 75 -19.88 13.83 29.10
C ASP A 75 -18.52 14.42 28.69
N PHE A 76 -18.52 15.58 28.03
CA PHE A 76 -17.30 16.33 27.68
C PHE A 76 -17.52 17.84 27.63
N THR A 77 -16.41 18.59 27.68
CA THR A 77 -16.35 20.01 27.32
C THR A 77 -15.19 20.25 26.36
N THR A 78 -15.09 21.44 25.78
CA THR A 78 -13.93 21.86 24.98
C THR A 78 -13.30 23.12 25.57
N LEU A 79 -12.04 23.37 25.23
CA LEU A 79 -11.38 24.65 25.43
C LEU A 79 -10.77 25.10 24.09
N PRO A 80 -11.25 26.19 23.47
CA PRO A 80 -12.31 27.10 23.93
C PRO A 80 -13.69 26.44 24.11
N ALA A 81 -14.50 27.01 24.99
CA ALA A 81 -15.81 26.45 25.35
C ALA A 81 -16.76 26.41 24.15
N ALA A 82 -17.38 25.25 23.95
CA ALA A 82 -18.39 25.08 22.91
C ALA A 82 -19.66 25.89 23.21
N THR A 83 -20.22 26.52 22.18
CA THR A 83 -21.54 27.17 22.23
C THR A 83 -22.37 26.72 21.02
N ALA A 84 -23.62 26.32 21.23
CA ALA A 84 -24.53 25.89 20.15
C ALA A 84 -23.91 24.87 19.15
N LYS A 85 -23.21 23.85 19.68
CA LYS A 85 -22.49 22.82 18.90
C LYS A 85 -21.36 23.34 18.00
N THR A 86 -20.81 24.50 18.34
CA THR A 86 -19.66 25.10 17.66
C THR A 86 -18.50 25.37 18.63
N VAL A 87 -17.27 25.28 18.13
CA VAL A 87 -16.05 25.67 18.86
C VAL A 87 -15.29 26.68 18.00
N VAL A 88 -14.94 27.82 18.58
CA VAL A 88 -14.17 28.87 17.90
C VAL A 88 -12.75 28.86 18.47
N VAL A 89 -11.78 28.46 17.65
CA VAL A 89 -10.39 28.26 18.05
C VAL A 89 -9.53 29.44 17.57
N PRO A 90 -8.98 30.28 18.48
CA PRO A 90 -8.14 31.40 18.08
C PRO A 90 -6.73 30.94 17.71
N PHE A 91 -6.14 31.57 16.71
CA PHE A 91 -4.74 31.38 16.30
C PHE A 91 -4.01 32.72 16.14
N GLY A 92 -2.70 32.71 16.37
CA GLY A 92 -1.83 33.89 16.18
C GLY A 92 -1.40 34.08 14.74
N GLN A 93 -0.74 35.21 14.45
CA GLN A 93 -0.01 35.40 13.20
C GLN A 93 1.24 34.51 13.19
N ASN A 94 1.66 34.09 11.99
CA ASN A 94 2.87 33.32 11.74
C ASN A 94 2.91 31.96 12.47
N VAL A 95 1.76 31.29 12.59
CA VAL A 95 1.67 29.93 13.16
C VAL A 95 1.37 28.91 12.07
N SER A 96 1.96 27.72 12.17
CA SER A 96 1.72 26.59 11.25
C SER A 96 0.69 25.60 11.79
N SER A 97 0.30 25.71 13.06
CA SER A 97 -0.78 24.92 13.65
C SER A 97 -1.46 25.65 14.80
N VAL A 98 -2.66 25.18 15.14
CA VAL A 98 -3.43 25.58 16.32
C VAL A 98 -4.09 24.34 16.89
N SER A 99 -4.45 24.37 18.17
CA SER A 99 -5.18 23.28 18.81
C SER A 99 -6.29 23.78 19.71
N PHE A 100 -7.34 22.96 19.83
CA PHE A 100 -8.33 23.09 20.91
C PHE A 100 -8.21 21.85 21.81
N THR A 101 -8.62 21.98 23.06
CA THR A 101 -8.60 20.85 24.00
C THR A 101 -9.98 20.23 24.10
N PHE A 102 -10.04 18.92 23.99
CA PHE A 102 -11.20 18.13 24.35
C PHE A 102 -11.05 17.66 25.81
N ASN A 103 -11.98 18.03 26.67
CA ASN A 103 -12.00 17.65 28.08
C ASN A 103 -13.07 16.57 28.31
N LYS A 104 -12.65 15.35 28.63
CA LYS A 104 -13.53 14.26 29.03
C LYS A 104 -13.98 14.47 30.48
N LEU A 105 -15.29 14.53 30.71
CA LEU A 105 -15.88 14.72 32.05
C LEU A 105 -16.31 13.40 32.71
N LYS A 106 -16.61 12.38 31.90
CA LYS A 106 -16.99 11.04 32.37
C LYS A 106 -16.24 9.98 31.57
N ASP A 107 -15.77 8.96 32.28
CA ASP A 107 -15.29 7.75 31.64
C ASP A 107 -16.45 6.93 31.08
N ALA A 108 -16.19 6.16 30.02
CA ALA A 108 -17.16 5.22 29.52
C ALA A 108 -17.27 4.00 30.45
N VAL A 109 -18.49 3.48 30.62
CA VAL A 109 -18.74 2.28 31.42
C VAL A 109 -18.38 1.05 30.58
N GLU A 110 -17.47 0.23 31.10
CA GLU A 110 -17.02 -1.01 30.45
C GLU A 110 -18.20 -1.98 30.27
N GLY A 111 -18.42 -2.47 29.04
CA GLY A 111 -19.50 -3.43 28.71
C GLY A 111 -20.77 -2.82 28.10
N GLU A 112 -20.91 -1.49 28.04
CA GLU A 112 -21.96 -0.87 27.22
C GLU A 112 -21.50 -0.82 25.76
N ASN A 113 -22.13 -1.63 24.89
CA ASN A 113 -21.83 -1.79 23.47
C ASN A 113 -22.19 -0.55 22.60
N LYS A 114 -21.99 0.67 23.12
CA LYS A 114 -22.36 1.93 22.48
C LYS A 114 -21.13 2.65 21.96
N THR A 115 -21.18 3.07 20.70
CA THR A 115 -20.09 3.78 20.00
C THR A 115 -20.09 5.26 20.39
N LYS A 116 -19.75 5.56 21.65
CA LYS A 116 -19.66 6.92 22.19
C LYS A 116 -18.57 7.73 21.48
N LYS A 117 -18.96 8.71 20.66
CA LYS A 117 -18.03 9.53 19.86
C LYS A 117 -18.55 10.94 19.59
N VAL A 118 -17.62 11.84 19.26
CA VAL A 118 -17.90 13.19 18.76
C VAL A 118 -17.14 13.41 17.47
N VAL A 119 -17.80 13.86 16.41
CA VAL A 119 -17.13 14.20 15.15
C VAL A 119 -17.07 15.72 15.02
N PHE A 120 -15.86 16.29 15.02
CA PHE A 120 -15.65 17.72 14.74
C PHE A 120 -15.41 17.93 13.25
N THR A 121 -15.90 19.03 12.69
CA THR A 121 -15.72 19.41 11.28
C THR A 121 -15.33 20.87 11.18
N ILE A 122 -14.32 21.19 10.39
CA ILE A 122 -13.92 22.57 10.06
C ILE A 122 -15.01 23.17 9.18
N VAL A 123 -15.59 24.29 9.61
CA VAL A 123 -16.65 25.02 8.90
C VAL A 123 -16.07 26.21 8.15
N SER A 124 -15.21 26.98 8.81
CA SER A 124 -14.59 28.18 8.23
C SER A 124 -13.36 28.62 9.02
N ALA A 125 -12.55 29.49 8.43
CA ALA A 125 -11.54 30.28 9.12
C ALA A 125 -11.69 31.76 8.71
N THR A 126 -11.26 32.68 9.57
CA THR A 126 -11.38 34.13 9.31
C THR A 126 -10.31 34.68 8.37
N ILE A 127 -9.34 33.85 7.98
CA ILE A 127 -8.33 34.17 6.97
C ILE A 127 -8.68 33.48 5.66
N ASN A 128 -8.15 33.97 4.53
CA ASN A 128 -8.38 33.35 3.23
C ASN A 128 -7.68 31.98 3.16
N THR A 129 -8.44 30.91 3.43
CA THR A 129 -7.96 29.52 3.39
C THR A 129 -8.92 28.59 2.68
N THR A 130 -8.39 27.56 2.01
CA THR A 130 -9.17 26.40 1.53
C THR A 130 -9.23 25.32 2.62
N ILE A 131 -10.41 24.72 2.82
CA ILE A 131 -10.55 23.56 3.71
C ILE A 131 -10.22 22.30 2.91
N ALA A 132 -9.21 21.54 3.35
CA ALA A 132 -8.78 20.31 2.68
C ALA A 132 -9.76 19.15 2.90
N GLU A 133 -9.57 18.01 2.22
CA GLU A 133 -10.43 16.82 2.37
C GLU A 133 -10.47 16.28 3.81
N ASN A 134 -9.36 16.36 4.55
CA ASN A 134 -9.25 16.01 5.96
C ASN A 134 -9.86 17.07 6.89
N LYS A 135 -11.10 17.47 6.59
CA LYS A 135 -11.86 18.51 7.30
C LYS A 135 -12.55 18.06 8.57
N SER A 136 -12.55 16.76 8.88
CA SER A 136 -13.24 16.20 10.04
C SER A 136 -12.34 15.27 10.85
N ILE A 137 -12.59 15.20 12.16
CA ILE A 137 -11.93 14.28 13.09
C ILE A 137 -12.95 13.61 14.01
N GLN A 138 -12.85 12.29 14.17
CA GLN A 138 -13.68 11.50 15.11
C GLN A 138 -12.96 11.31 16.46
N VAL A 139 -13.57 11.77 17.55
CA VAL A 139 -13.08 11.66 18.93
C VAL A 139 -13.86 10.57 19.68
N ASN A 140 -13.19 9.53 20.20
CA ASN A 140 -13.84 8.36 20.81
C ASN A 140 -13.66 8.31 22.34
N PHE A 141 -14.73 7.97 23.09
CA PHE A 141 -14.78 7.96 24.57
C PHE A 141 -14.29 6.67 25.23
N THR A 142 -14.38 5.54 24.54
CA THR A 142 -13.84 4.26 24.99
C THR A 142 -12.50 3.99 24.30
N GLU A 143 -11.61 3.27 24.98
CA GLU A 143 -10.75 2.33 24.28
C GLU A 143 -11.65 1.22 23.72
N THR A 144 -12.34 1.48 22.61
CA THR A 144 -12.49 0.39 21.65
C THR A 144 -11.06 0.10 21.26
N ALA A 145 -10.51 -1.02 21.75
CA ALA A 145 -9.07 -1.25 21.80
C ALA A 145 -8.42 -0.76 20.52
N SER A 146 -7.49 0.19 20.67
CA SER A 146 -6.75 0.85 19.59
C SER A 146 -7.28 0.51 18.19
N LEU A 147 -8.24 1.29 17.67
CA LEU A 147 -8.32 1.47 16.22
C LEU A 147 -7.00 2.12 15.85
N GLY A 148 -5.98 1.30 15.63
CA GLY A 148 -4.71 1.79 15.17
C GLY A 148 -4.91 2.57 13.86
N SER A 149 -3.90 3.31 13.41
CA SER A 149 -3.96 4.12 12.20
C SER A 149 -4.71 3.40 11.07
N ALA A 150 -5.73 4.04 10.51
CA ALA A 150 -6.52 3.48 9.43
C ALA A 150 -5.94 3.95 8.09
N LEU A 151 -5.70 3.01 7.18
CA LEU A 151 -5.21 3.30 5.84
C LEU A 151 -6.12 2.66 4.80
N SER A 152 -6.20 3.32 3.64
CA SER A 152 -7.00 2.88 2.49
C SER A 152 -6.16 2.94 1.22
N PRO A 153 -5.34 1.92 0.92
CA PRO A 153 -4.50 1.91 -0.27
C PRO A 153 -5.31 2.02 -1.56
N GLU A 154 -4.97 3.00 -2.40
CA GLU A 154 -5.68 3.31 -3.64
C GLU A 154 -5.24 2.43 -4.83
N VAL A 155 -5.59 1.14 -4.80
CA VAL A 155 -5.27 0.22 -5.91
C VAL A 155 -6.03 0.54 -7.21
N GLY A 156 -7.11 1.33 -7.13
CA GLY A 156 -7.85 1.88 -8.28
C GLY A 156 -9.08 1.05 -8.67
N GLY A 157 -9.81 0.53 -7.68
CA GLY A 157 -11.08 -0.17 -7.90
C GLY A 157 -10.93 -1.56 -8.52
N SER A 158 -11.99 -2.04 -9.15
CA SER A 158 -12.09 -3.43 -9.65
C SER A 158 -11.04 -3.81 -10.72
N LEU A 159 -10.47 -2.82 -11.39
CA LEU A 159 -9.43 -2.96 -12.42
C LEU A 159 -8.00 -3.03 -11.83
N GLN A 160 -7.81 -2.54 -10.61
CA GLN A 160 -6.53 -2.53 -9.88
C GLN A 160 -5.31 -2.09 -10.73
N PRO A 161 -5.35 -0.92 -11.40
CA PRO A 161 -4.24 -0.46 -12.24
C PRO A 161 -2.97 -0.13 -11.45
N ASN A 162 -3.04 -0.03 -10.11
CA ASN A 162 -1.93 0.44 -9.29
C ASN A 162 -1.40 -0.62 -8.32
N GLN A 163 -0.10 -0.55 -8.10
CA GLN A 163 0.58 -1.06 -6.91
C GLN A 163 0.64 0.05 -5.87
N VAL A 164 0.35 -0.25 -4.61
CA VAL A 164 0.44 0.72 -3.52
C VAL A 164 1.36 0.19 -2.42
N TYR A 165 2.51 0.84 -2.28
CA TYR A 165 3.50 0.58 -1.25
C TYR A 165 3.14 1.33 0.02
N VAL A 166 3.16 0.67 1.16
CA VAL A 166 2.75 1.24 2.44
C VAL A 166 3.86 1.09 3.46
N ASP A 167 4.24 2.20 4.09
CA ASP A 167 5.09 2.27 5.28
C ASP A 167 4.20 2.44 6.51
N LEU A 168 4.18 1.44 7.39
CA LEU A 168 3.38 1.43 8.62
C LEU A 168 3.98 2.37 9.68
N SER A 169 5.27 2.65 9.64
CA SER A 169 5.91 3.51 10.64
C SER A 169 5.49 4.97 10.46
N SER A 170 5.36 5.44 9.22
CA SER A 170 4.94 6.81 8.88
C SER A 170 3.48 6.92 8.44
N GLY A 171 2.86 5.81 8.02
CA GLY A 171 1.57 5.80 7.34
C GLY A 171 1.63 6.23 5.87
N THR A 172 2.83 6.46 5.32
CA THR A 172 3.01 6.89 3.93
C THR A 172 2.56 5.81 2.97
N MET A 173 1.85 6.22 1.91
CA MET A 173 1.42 5.34 0.83
C MET A 173 1.95 5.88 -0.51
N THR A 174 2.73 5.08 -1.22
CA THR A 174 3.26 5.41 -2.55
C THR A 174 2.55 4.59 -3.61
N LYS A 175 1.82 5.27 -4.50
CA LYS A 175 1.06 4.67 -5.59
C LYS A 175 1.86 4.66 -6.87
N VAL A 176 1.91 3.51 -7.55
CA VAL A 176 2.61 3.32 -8.83
C VAL A 176 1.72 2.58 -9.80
N VAL A 177 1.69 3.03 -11.06
CA VAL A 177 0.96 2.34 -12.12
C VAL A 177 1.67 1.01 -12.41
N ARG A 178 0.98 -0.12 -12.23
CA ARG A 178 1.62 -1.43 -12.27
C ARG A 178 2.13 -1.83 -13.66
N THR A 179 1.68 -1.17 -14.73
CA THR A 179 2.17 -1.37 -16.11
C THR A 179 3.39 -0.53 -16.47
N SER A 180 3.89 0.30 -15.55
CA SER A 180 5.03 1.20 -15.79
C SER A 180 6.40 0.50 -15.84
N TRP A 181 6.50 -0.75 -15.39
CA TRP A 181 7.74 -1.51 -15.32
C TRP A 181 7.55 -2.97 -15.70
N ASP A 182 8.64 -3.61 -16.13
CA ASP A 182 8.64 -4.99 -16.63
C ASP A 182 9.65 -5.88 -15.91
N LEU A 183 10.86 -5.35 -15.70
CA LEU A 183 11.98 -6.06 -15.11
C LEU A 183 12.50 -5.30 -13.87
N GLY A 184 12.67 -5.99 -12.76
CA GLY A 184 13.33 -5.49 -11.55
C GLY A 184 14.73 -6.10 -11.41
N PHE A 185 15.76 -5.26 -11.31
CA PHE A 185 17.16 -5.66 -11.18
C PHE A 185 17.61 -5.54 -9.73
N TYR A 186 17.91 -6.67 -9.09
CA TYR A 186 18.20 -6.71 -7.66
C TYR A 186 19.46 -5.90 -7.32
N SER A 187 19.34 -4.98 -6.36
CA SER A 187 20.42 -4.07 -5.96
C SER A 187 21.33 -4.64 -4.86
N GLY A 188 21.07 -5.86 -4.39
CA GLY A 188 21.94 -6.55 -3.43
C GLY A 188 23.20 -7.17 -4.08
N ASP A 189 23.78 -8.13 -3.39
CA ASP A 189 25.01 -8.84 -3.76
C ASP A 189 24.85 -9.77 -4.98
N LYS A 190 23.69 -10.43 -5.10
CA LYS A 190 23.38 -11.33 -6.21
C LYS A 190 23.02 -10.58 -7.50
N PHE A 191 23.15 -11.25 -8.65
CA PHE A 191 22.69 -10.73 -9.94
C PHE A 191 21.38 -11.36 -10.38
N ARG A 192 20.30 -11.03 -9.67
CA ARG A 192 18.95 -11.52 -9.94
C ARG A 192 18.11 -10.49 -10.68
N VAL A 193 17.25 -10.98 -11.56
CA VAL A 193 16.26 -10.20 -12.30
C VAL A 193 14.89 -10.81 -12.03
N VAL A 194 13.90 -9.98 -11.72
CA VAL A 194 12.51 -10.40 -11.48
C VAL A 194 11.59 -9.81 -12.53
N LEU A 195 10.54 -10.55 -12.87
CA LEU A 195 9.46 -10.14 -13.73
C LEU A 195 8.40 -9.39 -12.93
N ASN A 196 7.64 -8.54 -13.62
CA ASN A 196 6.45 -7.94 -13.04
C ASN A 196 5.32 -8.98 -12.87
N SER A 197 5.31 -9.63 -11.71
CA SER A 197 4.31 -10.64 -11.33
C SER A 197 2.88 -10.10 -11.31
N SER A 198 2.66 -8.79 -11.24
CA SER A 198 1.33 -8.18 -11.25
C SER A 198 0.68 -8.18 -12.64
N LEU A 199 1.44 -8.46 -13.69
CA LEU A 199 1.02 -8.38 -15.09
C LEU A 199 0.88 -9.72 -15.80
N LYS A 200 1.05 -10.85 -15.09
CA LYS A 200 1.12 -12.20 -15.70
C LYS A 200 2.30 -12.39 -16.66
N MET A 201 3.43 -11.75 -16.38
CA MET A 201 4.65 -11.95 -17.15
C MET A 201 5.22 -13.37 -16.96
N ALA A 202 5.88 -13.88 -17.99
CA ALA A 202 6.60 -15.16 -17.96
C ALA A 202 7.88 -15.08 -18.80
N ALA A 203 8.90 -15.85 -18.42
CA ALA A 203 10.16 -15.96 -19.14
C ALA A 203 10.52 -17.41 -19.44
N LYS A 204 11.07 -17.66 -20.63
CA LYS A 204 11.55 -18.97 -21.06
C LYS A 204 12.96 -18.82 -21.62
N VAL A 205 13.89 -19.56 -21.04
CA VAL A 205 15.27 -19.63 -21.55
C VAL A 205 15.31 -20.27 -22.94
N LEU A 206 16.11 -19.71 -23.83
CA LEU A 206 16.38 -20.22 -25.17
C LEU A 206 17.76 -20.89 -25.22
N ALA A 207 17.98 -21.75 -26.23
CA ALA A 207 19.26 -22.43 -26.39
C ALA A 207 20.42 -21.47 -26.79
N THR A 208 20.07 -20.35 -27.41
CA THR A 208 21.03 -19.36 -27.93
C THR A 208 21.45 -18.31 -26.90
N SER A 209 22.64 -17.76 -27.11
CA SER A 209 23.12 -16.53 -26.45
C SER A 209 23.16 -15.34 -27.42
N ASN A 210 22.83 -15.57 -28.70
CA ASN A 210 22.76 -14.53 -29.71
C ASN A 210 21.37 -13.88 -29.69
N ILE A 211 21.30 -12.65 -29.16
CA ILE A 211 20.06 -11.88 -29.06
C ILE A 211 19.49 -11.48 -30.42
N ASP A 212 20.28 -11.52 -31.49
CA ASP A 212 19.85 -11.11 -32.84
C ASP A 212 19.15 -12.25 -33.62
N GLU A 213 19.11 -13.47 -33.08
CA GLU A 213 18.35 -14.57 -33.68
C GLU A 213 16.83 -14.33 -33.58
N VAL A 214 16.14 -14.38 -34.70
CA VAL A 214 14.67 -14.26 -34.78
C VAL A 214 14.00 -15.37 -33.96
N GLN A 215 13.01 -14.99 -33.16
CA GLN A 215 12.19 -15.86 -32.34
C GLN A 215 10.71 -15.70 -32.70
N VAL A 216 9.91 -16.70 -32.32
CA VAL A 216 8.45 -16.68 -32.42
C VAL A 216 7.83 -16.70 -31.02
N ALA A 217 6.60 -16.20 -30.92
CA ALA A 217 5.84 -16.29 -29.68
C ALA A 217 5.60 -17.77 -29.30
N ASP A 218 5.66 -18.07 -28.01
CA ASP A 218 5.34 -19.38 -27.47
C ASP A 218 4.09 -19.25 -26.59
N GLU A 219 2.93 -19.44 -27.19
CA GLU A 219 1.63 -19.25 -26.53
C GLU A 219 1.43 -20.14 -25.30
N THR A 220 2.22 -21.22 -25.15
CA THR A 220 2.18 -22.06 -23.94
C THR A 220 2.66 -21.33 -22.67
N MET A 221 3.39 -20.22 -22.82
CA MET A 221 3.81 -19.35 -21.73
C MET A 221 2.70 -18.40 -21.25
N ILE A 222 1.55 -18.32 -21.95
CA ILE A 222 0.45 -17.44 -21.55
C ILE A 222 -0.19 -17.99 -20.27
N ILE A 223 -0.24 -17.13 -19.25
CA ILE A 223 -0.87 -17.46 -17.97
C ILE A 223 -2.35 -17.15 -18.07
N SER A 224 -3.16 -18.20 -18.13
CA SER A 224 -4.62 -18.14 -18.12
C SER A 224 -5.18 -19.25 -17.22
N GLN A 225 -6.50 -19.38 -17.13
CA GLN A 225 -7.11 -20.40 -16.27
C GLN A 225 -6.70 -21.81 -16.73
N GLY A 226 -5.91 -22.51 -15.90
CA GLY A 226 -5.41 -23.85 -16.21
C GLY A 226 -4.25 -23.89 -17.22
N GLN A 227 -3.65 -22.75 -17.55
CA GLN A 227 -2.51 -22.65 -18.49
C GLN A 227 -1.31 -21.93 -17.87
N GLY A 228 -0.16 -22.08 -18.51
CA GLY A 228 1.12 -21.55 -18.06
C GLY A 228 1.98 -22.58 -17.34
N ASN A 229 3.24 -22.24 -17.10
CA ASN A 229 4.23 -23.13 -16.49
C ASN A 229 4.88 -22.45 -15.28
N ALA A 230 4.83 -23.12 -14.12
CA ALA A 230 5.38 -22.60 -12.87
C ALA A 230 6.89 -22.32 -12.92
N SER A 231 7.64 -23.01 -13.79
CA SER A 231 9.09 -22.76 -13.97
C SER A 231 9.40 -21.49 -14.79
N GLN A 232 8.39 -20.87 -15.40
CA GLN A 232 8.52 -19.68 -16.24
C GLN A 232 8.09 -18.39 -15.54
N ILE A 233 7.75 -18.47 -14.25
CA ILE A 233 7.49 -17.31 -13.39
C ILE A 233 8.48 -17.32 -12.23
N ASP A 234 8.66 -16.15 -11.60
CA ASP A 234 9.48 -16.09 -10.40
C ASP A 234 8.80 -16.84 -9.25
N ASP A 235 9.60 -17.50 -8.40
CA ASP A 235 9.06 -18.16 -7.22
C ASP A 235 8.25 -17.14 -6.40
N PRO A 236 6.95 -17.41 -6.18
CA PRO A 236 6.05 -16.42 -5.64
C PRO A 236 6.34 -16.08 -4.16
N THR A 237 7.14 -16.90 -3.46
CA THR A 237 7.58 -16.61 -2.08
C THR A 237 8.55 -15.44 -2.01
N GLY A 238 9.15 -15.05 -3.15
CA GLY A 238 10.17 -14.01 -3.21
C GLY A 238 11.56 -14.52 -2.80
N ASP A 239 11.74 -15.82 -2.59
CA ASP A 239 13.01 -16.43 -2.21
C ASP A 239 13.90 -16.71 -3.42
N PHE A 240 15.08 -16.07 -3.48
CA PHE A 240 16.03 -16.25 -4.58
C PHE A 240 16.82 -17.56 -4.51
N THR A 241 16.69 -18.33 -3.42
CA THR A 241 17.27 -19.68 -3.35
C THR A 241 16.45 -20.70 -4.14
N LYS A 242 15.20 -20.35 -4.47
CA LYS A 242 14.30 -21.16 -5.29
C LYS A 242 14.36 -20.75 -6.76
N THR A 243 13.54 -21.40 -7.58
CA THR A 243 13.46 -21.19 -9.02
C THR A 243 13.06 -19.73 -9.33
N THR A 244 13.88 -19.03 -10.08
CA THR A 244 13.53 -17.73 -10.69
C THR A 244 13.29 -17.94 -12.18
N ALA A 245 12.39 -17.15 -12.80
CA ALA A 245 12.08 -17.30 -14.22
C ALA A 245 13.32 -17.04 -15.10
N ILE A 246 14.15 -16.09 -14.65
CA ILE A 246 15.45 -15.77 -15.21
C ILE A 246 16.51 -16.26 -14.22
N ALA A 247 17.50 -17.02 -14.71
CA ALA A 247 18.58 -17.52 -13.86
C ALA A 247 19.44 -16.37 -13.34
N GLU A 248 20.22 -16.63 -12.28
CA GLU A 248 21.23 -15.67 -11.86
C GLU A 248 22.21 -15.38 -13.00
N VAL A 249 22.50 -14.10 -13.23
CA VAL A 249 23.42 -13.70 -14.31
C VAL A 249 24.81 -14.21 -13.97
N SER A 250 25.37 -15.03 -14.85
CA SER A 250 26.73 -15.57 -14.72
C SER A 250 27.76 -14.46 -14.95
N ALA A 251 28.94 -14.63 -14.33
CA ALA A 251 30.11 -13.82 -14.67
C ALA A 251 30.68 -14.17 -16.07
N THR A 252 30.33 -15.34 -16.62
CA THR A 252 30.74 -15.78 -17.95
C THR A 252 29.66 -15.42 -18.97
N ASP A 253 29.95 -14.48 -19.87
CA ASP A 253 28.97 -13.98 -20.84
C ASP A 253 28.32 -15.08 -21.69
N SER A 254 29.07 -16.09 -22.13
CA SER A 254 28.54 -17.19 -22.95
C SER A 254 27.53 -18.09 -22.23
N GLU A 255 27.52 -18.08 -20.90
CA GLU A 255 26.55 -18.83 -20.08
C GLU A 255 25.23 -18.06 -19.93
N ASN A 256 25.24 -16.75 -20.16
CA ASN A 256 24.05 -15.92 -20.12
C ASN A 256 23.26 -16.05 -21.42
N LYS A 257 22.22 -16.88 -21.39
CA LYS A 257 21.34 -17.18 -22.53
C LYS A 257 20.31 -16.08 -22.79
N VAL A 258 19.75 -16.10 -23.99
CA VAL A 258 18.59 -15.28 -24.35
C VAL A 258 17.33 -15.86 -23.71
N TYR A 259 16.45 -15.00 -23.24
CA TYR A 259 15.12 -15.34 -22.73
C TYR A 259 14.06 -14.78 -23.67
N LEU A 260 13.08 -15.61 -24.03
CA LEU A 260 11.80 -15.17 -24.57
C LEU A 260 10.94 -14.68 -23.40
N ILE A 261 10.35 -13.50 -23.54
CA ILE A 261 9.53 -12.85 -22.53
C ILE A 261 8.10 -12.67 -23.05
N ASN A 262 7.14 -13.26 -22.35
CA ASN A 262 5.75 -12.86 -22.44
C ASN A 262 5.56 -11.63 -21.55
N MET A 263 5.23 -10.48 -22.16
CA MET A 263 5.07 -9.21 -21.45
C MET A 263 3.78 -9.13 -20.62
N GLY A 264 2.97 -10.20 -20.64
CA GLY A 264 1.75 -10.32 -19.87
C GLY A 264 0.60 -9.52 -20.49
N SER A 265 -0.28 -9.00 -19.64
CA SER A 265 -1.51 -8.33 -20.05
C SER A 265 -1.70 -7.00 -19.33
N ASN A 266 -2.37 -6.06 -20.00
CA ASN A 266 -2.86 -4.84 -19.38
C ASN A 266 -4.01 -5.14 -18.40
N PRO A 267 -4.31 -4.24 -17.44
CA PRO A 267 -5.64 -4.22 -16.81
C PRO A 267 -6.76 -4.16 -17.87
N SER A 268 -7.95 -4.69 -17.56
CA SER A 268 -9.12 -4.46 -18.42
C SER A 268 -9.41 -2.97 -18.51
N THR A 269 -9.91 -2.51 -19.66
CA THR A 269 -10.49 -1.17 -19.83
C THR A 269 -12.00 -1.16 -19.59
N THR A 270 -12.60 -2.34 -19.45
CA THR A 270 -14.03 -2.51 -19.19
C THR A 270 -14.24 -2.81 -17.72
N THR A 271 -15.00 -1.95 -17.03
CA THR A 271 -15.42 -2.19 -15.66
C THR A 271 -16.27 -3.47 -15.60
N PRO A 272 -15.92 -4.44 -14.75
CA PRO A 272 -16.68 -5.67 -14.61
C PRO A 272 -18.00 -5.43 -13.86
N ALA A 273 -18.88 -6.44 -13.85
CA ALA A 273 -20.05 -6.44 -12.97
C ALA A 273 -19.62 -6.30 -11.49
N SER A 274 -20.46 -5.66 -10.66
CA SER A 274 -20.17 -5.48 -9.24
C SER A 274 -19.89 -6.84 -8.56
N GLY A 275 -18.93 -6.85 -7.63
CA GLY A 275 -18.43 -8.08 -7.01
C GLY A 275 -17.38 -8.85 -7.81
N SER A 276 -17.19 -8.59 -9.11
CA SER A 276 -16.20 -9.26 -9.96
C SER A 276 -14.86 -8.52 -10.03
N GLU A 277 -13.80 -9.26 -10.37
CA GLU A 277 -12.50 -8.64 -10.70
C GLU A 277 -12.45 -8.29 -12.19
N GLY A 278 -11.77 -7.20 -12.53
CA GLY A 278 -11.47 -6.81 -13.92
C GLY A 278 -9.97 -6.54 -14.11
N SER A 279 -9.15 -6.99 -13.17
CA SER A 279 -7.73 -6.70 -13.12
C SER A 279 -6.92 -7.54 -14.09
N ALA A 280 -7.44 -8.68 -14.55
CA ALA A 280 -6.67 -9.66 -15.31
C ALA A 280 -7.03 -9.79 -16.80
N GLY A 281 -8.01 -9.01 -17.29
CA GLY A 281 -8.70 -9.25 -18.57
C GLY A 281 -8.35 -8.31 -19.72
N GLY A 282 -7.29 -7.50 -19.61
CA GLY A 282 -6.91 -6.58 -20.67
C GLY A 282 -6.12 -7.22 -21.81
N THR A 283 -5.76 -6.39 -22.79
CA THR A 283 -5.02 -6.79 -23.98
C THR A 283 -3.61 -7.29 -23.66
N SER A 284 -3.07 -8.17 -24.50
CA SER A 284 -1.67 -8.59 -24.42
C SER A 284 -0.73 -7.39 -24.56
N ARG A 285 0.36 -7.40 -23.80
CA ARG A 285 1.47 -6.43 -23.89
C ARG A 285 2.56 -6.87 -24.88
N GLY A 286 2.34 -7.98 -25.58
CA GLY A 286 3.23 -8.51 -26.61
C GLY A 286 4.37 -9.36 -26.08
N TRP A 287 5.40 -9.53 -26.91
CA TRP A 287 6.54 -10.41 -26.67
C TRP A 287 7.85 -9.67 -26.89
N LYS A 288 8.85 -9.96 -26.08
CA LYS A 288 10.22 -9.46 -26.23
C LYS A 288 11.21 -10.61 -26.12
N LYS A 289 12.44 -10.37 -26.57
CA LYS A 289 13.60 -11.19 -26.21
C LYS A 289 14.60 -10.33 -25.46
N ILE A 290 15.21 -10.90 -24.42
CA ILE A 290 16.24 -10.23 -23.61
C ILE A 290 17.45 -11.13 -23.40
N ARG A 291 18.61 -10.52 -23.20
CA ARG A 291 19.79 -11.18 -22.63
C ARG A 291 20.38 -10.24 -21.59
N VAL A 292 20.69 -10.77 -20.42
CA VAL A 292 21.23 -9.98 -19.32
C VAL A 292 22.66 -10.43 -19.04
N LEU A 293 23.56 -9.47 -18.95
CA LEU A 293 24.98 -9.64 -18.70
C LEU A 293 25.39 -8.81 -17.49
N LYS A 294 26.56 -9.11 -16.91
CA LYS A 294 27.16 -8.22 -15.92
C LYS A 294 27.93 -7.10 -16.62
N SER A 295 27.98 -5.94 -15.99
CA SER A 295 28.81 -4.80 -16.37
C SER A 295 29.43 -4.22 -15.10
N GLY A 296 30.55 -4.80 -14.66
CA GLY A 296 31.09 -4.51 -13.33
C GLY A 296 30.11 -4.94 -12.23
N ASN A 297 29.69 -3.99 -11.38
CA ASN A 297 28.67 -4.22 -10.35
C ASN A 297 27.23 -4.07 -10.87
N ASP A 298 27.07 -3.61 -12.11
CA ASP A 298 25.78 -3.29 -12.72
C ASP A 298 25.35 -4.35 -13.73
N TYR A 299 24.15 -4.19 -14.29
CA TYR A 299 23.63 -5.05 -15.34
C TYR A 299 23.79 -4.40 -16.70
N LYS A 300 24.14 -5.17 -17.72
CA LYS A 300 23.95 -4.80 -19.12
C LYS A 300 22.79 -5.62 -19.68
N VAL A 301 21.76 -4.94 -20.16
CA VAL A 301 20.54 -5.56 -20.67
C VAL A 301 20.49 -5.35 -22.16
N GLN A 302 20.53 -6.43 -22.92
CA GLN A 302 20.21 -6.45 -24.34
C GLN A 302 18.75 -6.81 -24.51
N TYR A 303 18.01 -6.08 -25.34
CA TYR A 303 16.58 -6.31 -25.55
C TYR A 303 16.15 -5.96 -26.97
N ALA A 304 15.15 -6.69 -27.48
CA ALA A 304 14.61 -6.49 -28.81
C ALA A 304 13.18 -7.04 -28.95
N ASP A 305 12.49 -6.65 -30.02
CA ASP A 305 11.31 -7.38 -30.49
C ASP A 305 11.72 -8.77 -30.97
N ILE A 306 10.84 -9.77 -30.81
CA ILE A 306 11.18 -11.17 -31.09
C ILE A 306 11.61 -11.42 -32.55
N ALA A 307 11.10 -10.64 -33.51
CA ALA A 307 11.45 -10.74 -34.92
C ALA A 307 12.63 -9.86 -35.36
N ALA A 308 13.19 -9.04 -34.47
CA ALA A 308 14.29 -8.15 -34.82
C ALA A 308 15.61 -8.91 -35.00
N THR A 309 16.42 -8.49 -35.97
CA THR A 309 17.78 -9.01 -36.22
C THR A 309 18.89 -8.11 -35.66
N THR A 310 18.50 -7.10 -34.89
CA THR A 310 19.38 -6.21 -34.14
C THR A 310 18.75 -5.95 -32.77
N HIS A 311 19.54 -5.50 -31.79
CA HIS A 311 19.08 -5.24 -30.43
C HIS A 311 19.47 -3.83 -29.96
N SER A 312 18.77 -3.39 -28.91
CA SER A 312 19.19 -2.26 -28.09
C SER A 312 19.89 -2.77 -26.84
N GLU A 313 20.76 -1.96 -26.25
CA GLU A 313 21.37 -2.25 -24.96
C GLU A 313 21.31 -1.05 -24.00
N VAL A 314 21.26 -1.36 -22.70
CA VAL A 314 21.25 -0.36 -21.63
C VAL A 314 22.03 -0.88 -20.42
N ILE A 315 22.73 0.01 -19.73
CA ILE A 315 23.29 -0.27 -18.41
C ILE A 315 22.23 0.08 -17.36
N VAL A 316 21.86 -0.89 -16.53
CA VAL A 316 20.99 -0.68 -15.37
C VAL A 316 21.86 -0.75 -14.12
N SER A 317 22.11 0.43 -13.54
CA SER A 317 22.94 0.53 -12.35
C SER A 317 22.20 0.11 -11.09
N LYS A 318 22.89 -0.64 -10.23
CA LYS A 318 22.36 -1.01 -8.91
C LYS A 318 22.30 0.23 -8.02
N ASN A 319 21.26 0.32 -7.19
CA ASN A 319 21.13 1.37 -6.20
C ASN A 319 20.90 0.76 -4.81
N ALA A 320 21.93 0.84 -3.96
CA ALA A 320 21.92 0.22 -2.64
C ALA A 320 20.80 0.74 -1.69
N ALA A 321 20.21 1.91 -1.97
CA ALA A 321 19.09 2.45 -1.21
C ALA A 321 17.75 1.72 -1.49
N PHE A 322 17.65 0.99 -2.59
CA PHE A 322 16.44 0.30 -3.03
C PHE A 322 16.66 -1.22 -3.06
N ASN A 323 15.58 -2.00 -3.09
CA ASN A 323 15.70 -3.45 -3.31
C ASN A 323 16.05 -3.73 -4.78
N PHE A 324 15.45 -2.97 -5.68
CA PHE A 324 15.56 -3.15 -7.12
C PHE A 324 15.67 -1.80 -7.82
N THR A 325 16.38 -1.80 -8.96
CA THR A 325 16.24 -0.76 -9.99
C THR A 325 15.34 -1.33 -11.08
N PHE A 326 14.34 -0.57 -11.55
CA PHE A 326 13.32 -1.07 -12.46
C PHE A 326 13.50 -0.56 -13.88
N PHE A 327 13.15 -1.38 -14.87
CA PHE A 327 13.20 -1.04 -16.29
C PHE A 327 11.88 -1.35 -16.98
N SER A 328 11.44 -0.42 -17.83
CA SER A 328 10.34 -0.59 -18.77
C SER A 328 10.90 -0.97 -20.13
N LEU A 329 10.58 -2.18 -20.62
CA LEU A 329 10.91 -2.65 -21.96
C LEU A 329 10.07 -1.94 -23.03
N LEU A 330 8.89 -1.44 -22.66
CA LEU A 330 8.02 -0.67 -23.55
C LEU A 330 8.51 0.77 -23.71
N ASP A 331 8.79 1.45 -22.60
CA ASP A 331 9.25 2.85 -22.61
C ASP A 331 10.77 2.99 -22.78
N LYS A 332 11.51 1.87 -22.71
CA LYS A 332 12.95 1.77 -22.93
C LYS A 332 13.76 2.63 -21.95
N LYS A 333 13.31 2.72 -20.70
CA LYS A 333 13.94 3.53 -19.65
C LYS A 333 13.81 2.90 -18.27
N THR A 334 14.69 3.33 -17.37
CA THR A 334 14.52 3.07 -15.93
C THR A 334 13.36 3.88 -15.38
N VAL A 335 12.67 3.34 -14.38
CA VAL A 335 11.48 3.94 -13.77
C VAL A 335 11.51 3.79 -12.26
N ASP A 336 10.90 4.74 -11.55
CA ASP A 336 10.76 4.70 -10.10
C ASP A 336 9.49 3.91 -9.73
N VAL A 337 9.64 2.90 -8.87
CA VAL A 337 8.57 1.96 -8.53
C VAL A 337 8.50 1.78 -7.00
N GLU A 338 9.41 1.00 -6.43
CA GLU A 338 9.47 0.84 -4.98
C GLU A 338 10.06 2.09 -4.32
N PRO A 339 9.53 2.53 -3.16
CA PRO A 339 10.27 3.43 -2.28
C PRO A 339 11.60 2.82 -1.83
N GLN A 340 12.44 3.62 -1.15
CA GLN A 340 13.67 3.10 -0.54
C GLN A 340 13.36 1.88 0.34
N LYS A 341 14.24 0.89 0.36
CA LYS A 341 13.96 -0.45 0.91
C LYS A 341 13.62 -0.49 2.39
N ALA A 342 13.89 0.59 3.14
CA ALA A 342 13.55 0.75 4.55
C ALA A 342 12.33 1.65 4.79
N GLN A 343 11.64 2.08 3.74
CA GLN A 343 10.53 3.06 3.76
C GLN A 343 9.25 2.50 3.15
N TRP A 344 9.08 1.17 3.22
CA TRP A 344 7.83 0.48 2.91
C TRP A 344 7.87 -0.95 3.46
N ASP A 345 6.70 -1.46 3.84
CA ASP A 345 6.54 -2.75 4.51
C ASP A 345 5.63 -3.68 3.73
N LEU A 346 4.56 -3.13 3.13
CA LEU A 346 3.53 -3.86 2.43
C LEU A 346 3.33 -3.31 1.02
N ASN A 347 2.97 -4.17 0.07
CA ASN A 347 2.55 -3.78 -1.27
C ASN A 347 1.18 -4.38 -1.57
N PHE A 348 0.21 -3.51 -1.82
CA PHE A 348 -1.14 -3.86 -2.25
C PHE A 348 -1.16 -3.91 -3.77
N THR A 349 -1.47 -5.08 -4.33
CA THR A 349 -1.33 -5.34 -5.77
C THR A 349 -2.19 -6.52 -6.21
N THR A 350 -2.20 -6.79 -7.51
CA THR A 350 -2.47 -8.12 -8.04
C THR A 350 -1.19 -8.93 -8.14
N PHE A 351 -1.31 -10.26 -8.19
CA PHE A 351 -0.15 -11.12 -8.10
C PHE A 351 -0.32 -12.44 -8.83
N THR A 352 0.71 -12.86 -9.57
CA THR A 352 0.77 -14.20 -10.15
C THR A 352 1.42 -15.14 -9.12
N ASN A 353 0.63 -16.06 -8.59
CA ASN A 353 1.06 -17.06 -7.61
C ASN A 353 1.01 -18.46 -8.24
N ILE A 354 1.25 -19.51 -7.46
CA ILE A 354 1.14 -20.91 -7.88
C ILE A 354 0.04 -21.58 -7.06
N ILE A 355 -0.90 -22.24 -7.74
CA ILE A 355 -1.85 -23.15 -7.09
C ILE A 355 -1.17 -24.52 -6.97
N PRO A 356 -1.14 -25.12 -5.76
CA PRO A 356 -0.62 -26.46 -5.58
C PRO A 356 -1.53 -27.50 -6.24
N GLY A 357 -0.94 -28.54 -6.80
CA GLY A 357 -1.63 -29.64 -7.47
C GLY A 357 -0.63 -30.66 -8.00
N ALA A 358 -1.11 -31.70 -8.68
CA ALA A 358 -0.23 -32.69 -9.33
C ALA A 358 0.76 -32.02 -10.30
N THR A 359 0.29 -31.00 -11.00
CA THR A 359 1.12 -30.04 -11.73
C THR A 359 0.88 -28.67 -11.11
N PRO A 360 1.87 -28.06 -10.43
CA PRO A 360 1.75 -26.68 -9.95
C PRO A 360 1.54 -25.72 -11.12
N THR A 361 0.49 -24.92 -11.06
CA THR A 361 0.08 -24.04 -12.18
C THR A 361 0.06 -22.58 -11.75
N PRO A 362 0.63 -21.66 -12.56
CA PRO A 362 0.48 -20.23 -12.34
C PRO A 362 -0.99 -19.82 -12.27
N TYR A 363 -1.31 -18.95 -11.33
CA TYR A 363 -2.66 -18.43 -11.16
C TYR A 363 -2.61 -16.96 -10.74
N TYR A 364 -3.51 -16.18 -11.33
CA TYR A 364 -3.59 -14.76 -11.10
C TYR A 364 -4.56 -14.41 -9.97
N TYR A 365 -4.06 -13.69 -8.96
CA TYR A 365 -4.84 -13.25 -7.81
C TYR A 365 -5.05 -11.74 -7.84
N PRO A 366 -6.31 -11.25 -7.86
CA PRO A 366 -6.64 -9.87 -7.46
C PRO A 366 -6.53 -9.69 -5.94
N ASP A 367 -6.55 -8.46 -5.43
CA ASP A 367 -6.63 -8.15 -3.99
C ASP A 367 -5.55 -8.87 -3.15
N PHE A 368 -4.29 -8.76 -3.57
CA PHE A 368 -3.16 -9.44 -2.93
C PHE A 368 -2.30 -8.45 -2.14
N VAL A 369 -1.70 -8.92 -1.04
CA VAL A 369 -0.79 -8.11 -0.22
C VAL A 369 0.53 -8.85 -0.04
N LEU A 370 1.61 -8.23 -0.52
CA LEU A 370 2.98 -8.71 -0.37
C LEU A 370 3.67 -7.95 0.76
N SER A 371 4.64 -8.58 1.42
CA SER A 371 5.56 -7.92 2.36
C SER A 371 6.88 -7.56 1.67
N ASN A 372 7.54 -6.49 2.09
CA ASN A 372 8.90 -6.10 1.66
C ASN A 372 9.96 -7.07 2.19
N LEU A 373 9.96 -8.30 1.68
CA LEU A 373 10.82 -9.37 2.17
C LEU A 373 12.32 -9.01 2.00
N LYS A 374 12.66 -8.30 0.92
CA LYS A 374 14.04 -7.87 0.63
C LYS A 374 14.53 -6.73 1.54
N GLY A 375 13.62 -5.88 2.00
CA GLY A 375 13.88 -4.94 3.08
C GLY A 375 13.90 -5.58 4.48
N GLY A 376 13.43 -6.82 4.62
CA GLY A 376 13.38 -7.56 5.88
C GLY A 376 12.00 -7.56 6.55
N ALA A 377 10.98 -6.98 5.90
CA ALA A 377 9.62 -7.02 6.41
C ALA A 377 9.04 -8.43 6.32
N LYS A 378 8.37 -8.86 7.39
CA LYS A 378 7.76 -10.20 7.50
C LYS A 378 6.40 -10.09 8.16
N ALA A 379 5.49 -10.99 7.81
CA ALA A 379 4.18 -11.03 8.45
C ALA A 379 3.79 -12.46 8.80
N TYR A 380 2.78 -12.62 9.67
CA TYR A 380 2.06 -13.87 9.85
C TYR A 380 0.61 -13.65 10.27
N GLN A 381 -0.24 -14.64 10.06
CA GLN A 381 -1.67 -14.59 10.38
C GLN A 381 -1.94 -15.07 11.81
N VAL A 382 -2.90 -14.43 12.49
CA VAL A 382 -3.48 -14.87 13.77
C VAL A 382 -4.98 -15.00 13.62
N LEU A 383 -5.54 -16.14 14.04
CA LEU A 383 -6.99 -16.35 14.07
C LEU A 383 -7.59 -15.75 15.34
N THR A 384 -8.79 -15.19 15.23
CA THR A 384 -9.50 -14.57 16.36
C THR A 384 -9.93 -15.57 17.43
N THR A 385 -9.98 -16.86 17.09
CA THR A 385 -10.21 -17.97 18.02
C THR A 385 -9.03 -18.23 18.94
N ALA A 386 -7.81 -17.85 18.54
CA ALA A 386 -6.61 -17.95 19.37
C ALA A 386 -6.44 -16.70 20.24
N PHE A 387 -6.57 -15.52 19.63
CA PHE A 387 -6.51 -14.22 20.31
C PHE A 387 -7.43 -13.23 19.62
N THR A 388 -8.13 -12.37 20.36
CA THR A 388 -8.79 -11.22 19.73
C THR A 388 -7.74 -10.19 19.29
N TYR A 389 -8.03 -9.39 18.26
CA TYR A 389 -7.14 -8.31 17.83
C TYR A 389 -6.80 -7.37 18.99
N ASP A 390 -7.82 -7.06 19.79
CA ASP A 390 -7.77 -6.11 20.90
C ASP A 390 -6.84 -6.61 22.02
N ALA A 391 -6.99 -7.87 22.41
CA ALA A 391 -6.21 -8.50 23.47
C ALA A 391 -4.79 -8.92 23.04
N PHE A 392 -4.47 -8.90 21.74
CA PHE A 392 -3.14 -9.27 21.26
C PHE A 392 -2.11 -8.18 21.58
N THR A 393 -1.08 -8.56 22.34
CA THR A 393 0.02 -7.69 22.81
C THR A 393 1.38 -8.16 22.28
N LEU A 394 2.43 -7.38 22.51
CA LEU A 394 3.80 -7.76 22.14
C LEU A 394 4.22 -9.11 22.77
N ALA A 395 3.77 -9.40 24.00
CA ALA A 395 4.06 -10.67 24.68
C ALA A 395 3.46 -11.90 23.99
N ASN A 396 2.47 -11.72 23.11
CA ASN A 396 1.87 -12.80 22.33
C ASN A 396 2.57 -13.03 20.99
N VAL A 397 3.56 -12.19 20.64
CA VAL A 397 4.28 -12.33 19.36
C VAL A 397 5.11 -13.60 19.37
N ASP A 398 4.92 -14.40 18.34
CA ASP A 398 5.68 -15.61 18.09
C ASP A 398 6.69 -15.34 16.98
N ASN A 399 7.93 -15.08 17.39
CA ASN A 399 9.01 -14.75 16.45
C ASN A 399 9.29 -15.89 15.44
N ALA A 400 8.98 -17.14 15.78
CA ALA A 400 9.20 -18.28 14.88
C ALA A 400 8.22 -18.29 13.69
N LYS A 401 7.10 -17.55 13.77
CA LYS A 401 6.13 -17.43 12.68
C LYS A 401 6.50 -16.41 11.61
N PHE A 402 7.51 -15.57 11.84
CA PHE A 402 8.04 -14.68 10.81
C PHE A 402 8.94 -15.45 9.83
N THR A 403 8.31 -16.06 8.82
CA THR A 403 8.99 -16.84 7.77
C THR A 403 9.45 -15.98 6.58
N GLU A 404 10.37 -16.53 5.78
CA GLU A 404 10.85 -15.90 4.54
C GLU A 404 9.85 -16.11 3.37
N ASP A 405 8.63 -15.60 3.51
CA ASP A 405 7.61 -15.66 2.45
C ASP A 405 6.84 -14.33 2.38
N GLN A 406 7.01 -13.60 1.27
CA GLN A 406 6.36 -12.31 1.08
C GLN A 406 4.83 -12.40 1.02
N ARG A 407 4.26 -13.59 0.86
CA ARG A 407 2.82 -13.84 0.70
C ARG A 407 2.12 -14.17 2.04
N ASN A 408 2.80 -14.07 3.17
CA ASN A 408 2.24 -14.45 4.46
C ASN A 408 0.90 -13.72 4.80
N ILE A 409 0.66 -12.53 4.23
CA ILE A 409 -0.68 -11.95 4.14
C ILE A 409 -1.40 -12.46 2.89
N GLY A 410 -0.85 -12.14 1.71
CA GLY A 410 -1.31 -12.67 0.43
C GLY A 410 -2.79 -12.38 0.16
N SER A 411 -3.53 -13.39 -0.28
CA SER A 411 -5.00 -13.33 -0.46
C SER A 411 -5.78 -13.76 0.79
N ASN A 412 -5.10 -14.13 1.88
CA ASN A 412 -5.74 -14.79 3.03
C ASN A 412 -6.67 -13.89 3.83
N TRP A 413 -6.61 -12.57 3.64
CA TRP A 413 -7.48 -11.58 4.26
C TRP A 413 -8.90 -11.51 3.66
N ARG A 414 -9.13 -12.16 2.51
CA ARG A 414 -10.42 -12.12 1.79
C ARG A 414 -10.81 -13.45 1.17
N SER A 415 -12.06 -13.53 0.70
CA SER A 415 -12.56 -14.48 -0.29
C SER A 415 -13.12 -13.72 -1.51
N THR A 416 -13.23 -14.42 -2.63
CA THR A 416 -13.75 -13.91 -3.91
C THR A 416 -15.07 -14.52 -4.32
N SER A 417 -15.63 -15.38 -3.49
CA SER A 417 -16.94 -15.98 -3.72
C SER A 417 -17.76 -16.04 -2.44
N ALA A 418 -19.07 -15.96 -2.63
CA ALA A 418 -20.09 -16.24 -1.63
C ALA A 418 -21.11 -17.23 -2.20
N VAL A 419 -21.87 -17.89 -1.34
CA VAL A 419 -22.96 -18.77 -1.77
C VAL A 419 -24.16 -17.90 -2.16
N GLY A 420 -24.60 -18.02 -3.42
CA GLY A 420 -25.78 -17.33 -3.94
C GLY A 420 -27.08 -17.84 -3.32
N ALA A 421 -28.18 -17.12 -3.54
CA ALA A 421 -29.49 -17.45 -2.99
C ALA A 421 -30.03 -18.82 -3.46
N ASP A 422 -29.57 -19.28 -4.62
CA ASP A 422 -29.85 -20.57 -5.24
C ASP A 422 -28.84 -21.66 -4.84
N GLY A 423 -27.90 -21.36 -3.94
CA GLY A 423 -26.82 -22.26 -3.55
C GLY A 423 -25.63 -22.27 -4.50
N ILE A 424 -25.66 -21.51 -5.61
CA ILE A 424 -24.58 -21.46 -6.59
C ILE A 424 -23.55 -20.39 -6.17
N PRO A 425 -22.24 -20.68 -6.18
CA PRO A 425 -21.24 -19.66 -5.87
C PRO A 425 -21.28 -18.47 -6.83
N VAL A 426 -21.36 -17.27 -6.27
CA VAL A 426 -21.32 -16.00 -7.01
C VAL A 426 -20.03 -15.24 -6.71
N SER A 427 -19.53 -14.51 -7.71
CA SER A 427 -18.35 -13.66 -7.58
C SER A 427 -18.67 -12.48 -6.66
N GLN A 428 -18.03 -12.43 -5.50
CA GLN A 428 -18.26 -11.41 -4.49
C GLN A 428 -17.01 -11.25 -3.62
N PHE A 429 -16.65 -10.01 -3.31
CA PHE A 429 -15.66 -9.76 -2.27
C PHE A 429 -16.25 -10.07 -0.88
N VAL A 430 -15.54 -10.91 -0.13
CA VAL A 430 -15.89 -11.23 1.25
C VAL A 430 -14.67 -10.98 2.12
N LEU A 431 -14.80 -10.05 3.07
CA LEU A 431 -13.77 -9.82 4.09
C LEU A 431 -13.74 -11.00 5.07
N LYS A 432 -12.57 -11.52 5.36
CA LYS A 432 -12.40 -12.52 6.43
C LYS A 432 -12.18 -11.81 7.76
N THR A 433 -13.18 -11.86 8.63
CA THR A 433 -13.20 -11.17 9.94
C THR A 433 -12.69 -12.04 11.10
N ASP A 434 -12.41 -13.32 10.82
CA ASP A 434 -11.92 -14.34 11.76
C ASP A 434 -10.40 -14.27 11.99
N ARG A 435 -9.72 -13.24 11.49
CA ARG A 435 -8.27 -13.12 11.52
C ARG A 435 -7.77 -11.68 11.54
N PHE A 436 -6.53 -11.53 11.97
CA PHE A 436 -5.70 -10.36 11.79
C PHE A 436 -4.26 -10.82 11.50
N PHE A 437 -3.35 -9.88 11.29
CA PHE A 437 -1.96 -10.15 10.93
C PHE A 437 -1.03 -9.45 11.90
N VAL A 438 0.14 -10.05 12.11
CA VAL A 438 1.26 -9.43 12.80
C VAL A 438 2.32 -9.14 11.75
N VAL A 439 2.81 -7.92 11.69
CA VAL A 439 3.78 -7.44 10.70
C VAL A 439 5.00 -6.91 11.43
N LYS A 440 6.18 -7.37 11.06
CA LYS A 440 7.47 -6.79 11.46
C LYS A 440 8.01 -6.00 10.28
N ASP A 441 8.30 -4.72 10.47
CA ASP A 441 8.86 -3.85 9.43
C ASP A 441 10.39 -4.04 9.26
N PRO A 442 11.01 -3.44 8.23
CA PRO A 442 12.47 -3.47 8.03
C PRO A 442 13.30 -2.95 9.21
N ALA A 443 12.74 -2.03 10.01
CA ALA A 443 13.40 -1.46 11.19
C ALA A 443 13.25 -2.34 12.45
N GLY A 444 12.43 -3.40 12.38
CA GLY A 444 12.17 -4.32 13.48
C GLY A 444 10.99 -3.93 14.37
N ASN A 445 10.25 -2.87 14.06
CA ASN A 445 9.01 -2.57 14.77
C ASN A 445 7.95 -3.62 14.43
N ILE A 446 7.11 -3.95 15.40
CA ILE A 446 6.08 -4.98 15.23
C ILE A 446 4.71 -4.33 15.36
N TYR A 447 3.82 -4.63 14.44
CA TYR A 447 2.45 -4.11 14.37
C TYR A 447 1.45 -5.26 14.36
N LYS A 448 0.26 -5.02 14.92
CA LYS A 448 -0.94 -5.81 14.61
C LYS A 448 -1.80 -5.08 13.59
N LEU A 449 -2.15 -5.74 12.49
CA LEU A 449 -2.90 -5.20 11.37
C LEU A 449 -4.19 -6.01 11.16
N LYS A 450 -5.34 -5.33 11.07
CA LYS A 450 -6.65 -5.94 10.80
C LYS A 450 -7.31 -5.26 9.62
N PHE A 451 -7.69 -6.04 8.62
CA PHE A 451 -8.45 -5.53 7.48
C PHE A 451 -9.88 -5.18 7.92
N THR A 452 -10.39 -4.06 7.42
CA THR A 452 -11.71 -3.51 7.74
C THR A 452 -12.60 -3.36 6.50
N GLY A 453 -12.05 -3.54 5.30
CA GLY A 453 -12.81 -3.55 4.05
C GLY A 453 -11.95 -3.87 2.83
N GLY A 454 -12.60 -4.14 1.71
CA GLY A 454 -11.98 -4.33 0.40
C GLY A 454 -12.88 -3.98 -0.78
N ALA A 455 -14.09 -3.49 -0.50
CA ALA A 455 -15.08 -3.09 -1.48
C ALA A 455 -15.66 -1.71 -1.15
N SER A 456 -16.17 -1.02 -2.17
CA SER A 456 -16.91 0.24 -2.04
C SER A 456 -18.28 0.01 -1.37
N ALA A 457 -18.99 1.11 -1.07
CA ALA A 457 -20.35 1.03 -0.54
C ALA A 457 -21.34 0.34 -1.51
N THR A 458 -21.03 0.32 -2.81
CA THR A 458 -21.85 -0.33 -3.86
C THR A 458 -21.38 -1.75 -4.20
N GLY A 459 -20.42 -2.30 -3.43
CA GLY A 459 -19.89 -3.66 -3.63
C GLY A 459 -18.81 -3.79 -4.70
N GLU A 460 -18.33 -2.68 -5.26
CA GLU A 460 -17.21 -2.70 -6.20
C GLU A 460 -15.91 -3.07 -5.46
N ARG A 461 -15.09 -3.95 -6.04
CA ARG A 461 -13.83 -4.43 -5.45
C ARG A 461 -12.69 -3.42 -5.59
N GLY A 462 -11.57 -3.70 -4.94
CA GLY A 462 -10.34 -2.89 -5.06
C GLY A 462 -10.34 -1.63 -4.21
N PHE A 463 -10.98 -1.69 -3.05
CA PHE A 463 -10.96 -0.63 -2.03
C PHE A 463 -10.48 -1.19 -0.68
N PRO A 464 -9.23 -1.70 -0.61
CA PRO A 464 -8.68 -2.24 0.63
C PRO A 464 -8.66 -1.17 1.72
N LYS A 465 -9.09 -1.56 2.91
CA LYS A 465 -9.03 -0.75 4.13
C LYS A 465 -8.52 -1.62 5.26
N PHE A 466 -7.65 -1.08 6.08
CA PHE A 466 -7.17 -1.75 7.27
C PHE A 466 -6.87 -0.75 8.39
N GLN A 467 -6.84 -1.27 9.61
CA GLN A 467 -6.33 -0.58 10.78
C GLN A 467 -5.09 -1.31 11.28
N TYR A 468 -4.12 -0.58 11.83
CA TYR A 468 -2.93 -1.19 12.41
C TYR A 468 -2.39 -0.40 13.59
N ALA A 469 -1.89 -1.12 14.59
CA ALA A 469 -1.30 -0.53 15.79
C ALA A 469 0.09 -1.13 16.02
N ILE A 470 1.04 -0.29 16.40
CA ILE A 470 2.34 -0.76 16.89
C ILE A 470 2.15 -1.50 18.21
N LEU A 471 2.82 -2.64 18.36
CA LEU A 471 2.92 -3.40 19.61
C LEU A 471 4.11 -2.87 20.38
N LYS A 472 3.87 -2.44 21.63
CA LYS A 472 4.89 -1.90 22.53
C LYS A 472 5.06 -2.79 23.75
#